data_AF-A0A5B8LYI1-F1
#
_entry.id   AF-A0A5B8LYI1-F1
#
_cell.length_a   1.000
_cell.length_b   1.000
_cell.length_c   1.000
_cell.angle_alpha   90.00
_cell.angle_beta   90.00
_cell.angle_gamma   90.00
#
_symmetry.space_group_name_H-M   'P 1'
#
loop_
_entity.id
_entity.type
_entity.pdbx_description
1 polymer ?
#
loop_
_entity_poly.entity_id
_entity_poly.type
_entity_poly.pdbx_seq_one_letter_code
_entity_poly.pdbx_strand_id
1 'polypeptide(L)'
;MSKPKSIAIIGAGIGGLTAAAAMLKLGMEVTVYEQAPQFARVGAGIQMSPNAMKSLRGIGLEDRLVETGLQPLTSLNVAHDTGEVTNELPLRAEMFDRYGAPFLCLHRADLHDALHSAVPDHHIHRGARLSGLVQHDDGVELSFADGRTARADLVIGADGVHSRVQDEVIGPVNPVKTGRVAYRATYPAALLGDLRLNQSRTKWWGPDRHIVIYYTTKALDEVYFCTNQPEDVSWSTPESWSAEGDLDYLKAEFAHFHPEVRAVIAAAPKVHKWAMLVRDPLPTWHAGRLVLLGDACHPMLPHMAQGASCTIEDAVVLARALAAFSDHREAFAHYEAVRKPRASEMQLEASQNKWMRRRTDPSWVYGYDAWSTPLEPETELA
;
A
#
# COMPACT_ATOMS: atom_id res chain seq x y z
N MET A 1 13.15 9.58 -35.47
CA MET A 1 12.82 8.81 -34.23
C MET A 1 12.68 9.84 -33.13
N SER A 2 11.54 9.92 -32.44
CA SER A 2 11.40 10.79 -31.26
C SER A 2 12.37 10.31 -30.19
N LYS A 3 13.05 11.23 -29.51
CA LYS A 3 13.91 10.91 -28.37
C LYS A 3 13.09 10.12 -27.32
N PRO A 4 13.64 9.07 -26.68
CA PRO A 4 12.96 8.40 -25.56
C PRO A 4 12.66 9.44 -24.47
N LYS A 5 11.44 9.40 -23.92
CA LYS A 5 11.01 10.34 -22.88
C LYS A 5 11.68 9.96 -21.56
N SER A 6 12.35 10.90 -20.90
CA SER A 6 12.87 10.69 -19.55
C SER A 6 11.78 10.93 -18.50
N ILE A 7 11.67 10.03 -17.53
CA ILE A 7 10.63 10.05 -16.50
C ILE A 7 11.29 10.15 -15.12
N ALA A 8 10.93 11.16 -14.34
CA ALA A 8 11.31 11.25 -12.94
C ALA A 8 10.19 10.72 -12.04
N ILE A 9 10.53 9.83 -11.11
CA ILE A 9 9.61 9.32 -10.08
C ILE A 9 10.03 9.91 -8.74
N ILE A 10 9.11 10.60 -8.07
CA ILE A 10 9.36 11.20 -6.76
C ILE A 10 8.83 10.24 -5.70
N GLY A 11 9.72 9.65 -4.91
CA GLY A 11 9.46 8.65 -3.88
C GLY A 11 9.86 7.23 -4.29
N ALA A 12 10.72 6.59 -3.49
CA ALA A 12 11.08 5.18 -3.64
C ALA A 12 10.30 4.28 -2.67
N GLY A 13 9.02 4.60 -2.45
CA GLY A 13 8.07 3.71 -1.78
C GLY A 13 7.66 2.52 -2.65
N ILE A 14 6.66 1.77 -2.18
CA ILE A 14 6.11 0.61 -2.92
C ILE A 14 5.70 1.02 -4.34
N GLY A 15 4.95 2.12 -4.48
CA GLY A 15 4.47 2.59 -5.78
C GLY A 15 5.59 3.02 -6.72
N GLY A 16 6.50 3.88 -6.26
CA GLY A 16 7.57 4.40 -7.10
C GLY A 16 8.54 3.32 -7.58
N LEU A 17 8.92 2.37 -6.72
CA LEU A 17 9.77 1.24 -7.12
C LEU A 17 9.04 0.26 -8.04
N THR A 18 7.74 0.01 -7.82
CA THR A 18 6.94 -0.82 -8.74
C THR A 18 6.85 -0.16 -10.12
N ALA A 19 6.61 1.15 -10.17
CA ALA A 19 6.51 1.91 -11.41
C ALA A 19 7.85 1.92 -12.15
N ALA A 20 8.95 2.17 -11.46
CA ALA A 20 10.29 2.09 -12.03
C ALA A 20 10.57 0.70 -12.62
N ALA A 21 10.34 -0.37 -11.86
CA ALA A 21 10.56 -1.74 -12.34
C ALA A 21 9.70 -2.08 -13.58
N ALA A 22 8.41 -1.72 -13.56
CA ALA A 22 7.51 -1.93 -14.69
C ALA A 22 7.94 -1.14 -15.93
N MET A 23 8.34 0.12 -15.75
CA MET A 23 8.76 0.99 -16.85
C MET A 23 10.10 0.59 -17.46
N LEU A 24 11.09 0.21 -16.64
CA LEU A 24 12.37 -0.31 -17.10
C LEU A 24 12.17 -1.60 -17.92
N LYS A 25 11.28 -2.48 -17.48
CA LYS A 25 10.92 -3.70 -18.22
C LYS A 25 10.30 -3.40 -19.58
N LEU A 26 9.61 -2.27 -19.72
CA LEU A 26 9.03 -1.78 -20.97
C LEU A 26 10.01 -0.91 -21.79
N GLY A 27 11.27 -0.80 -21.37
CA GLY A 27 12.33 -0.10 -22.11
C GLY A 27 12.29 1.43 -21.98
N MET A 28 11.61 1.97 -20.97
CA MET A 28 11.57 3.42 -20.70
C MET A 28 12.77 3.89 -19.87
N GLU A 29 13.14 5.15 -20.03
CA GLU A 29 14.20 5.82 -19.25
C GLU A 29 13.60 6.45 -18.00
N VAL A 30 13.94 5.92 -16.82
CA VAL A 30 13.34 6.33 -15.54
C VAL A 30 14.42 6.69 -14.53
N THR A 31 14.19 7.69 -13.70
CA THR A 31 15.02 8.00 -12.53
C THR A 31 14.14 8.19 -11.29
N VAL A 32 14.48 7.53 -10.20
CA VAL A 32 13.75 7.61 -8.92
C VAL A 32 14.50 8.53 -7.97
N TYR A 33 13.79 9.46 -7.34
CA TYR A 33 14.34 10.37 -6.32
C TYR A 33 13.68 10.10 -4.98
N GLU A 34 14.48 9.80 -3.96
CA GLU A 34 14.03 9.44 -2.62
C GLU A 34 14.64 10.37 -1.58
N GLN A 35 13.80 10.91 -0.68
CA GLN A 35 14.24 11.81 0.37
C GLN A 35 15.09 11.12 1.44
N ALA A 36 14.85 9.84 1.73
CA ALA A 36 15.60 9.08 2.71
C ALA A 36 17.05 8.87 2.20
N PRO A 37 18.07 9.09 3.06
CA PRO A 37 19.46 8.86 2.67
C PRO A 37 19.80 7.37 2.55
N GLN A 38 19.03 6.51 3.23
CA GLN A 38 19.16 5.06 3.20
C GLN A 38 17.81 4.40 3.45
N PHE A 39 17.63 3.19 2.92
CA PHE A 39 16.50 2.35 3.25
C PHE A 39 16.75 1.63 4.58
N ALA A 40 15.72 1.51 5.40
CA ALA A 40 15.78 0.80 6.67
C ALA A 40 14.67 -0.25 6.72
N ARG A 41 14.95 -1.40 7.35
CA ARG A 41 13.97 -2.45 7.60
C ARG A 41 13.01 -2.04 8.73
N VAL A 42 12.27 -0.95 8.52
CA VAL A 42 11.27 -0.40 9.44
C VAL A 42 9.91 -0.59 8.82
N GLY A 43 8.94 -1.08 9.59
CA GLY A 43 7.59 -1.20 9.05
C GLY A 43 6.67 -2.07 9.88
N ALA A 44 5.63 -2.52 9.20
CA ALA A 44 4.49 -3.23 9.71
C ALA A 44 4.29 -4.51 8.89
N GLY A 45 3.41 -5.40 9.36
CA GLY A 45 2.86 -6.43 8.49
C GLY A 45 2.07 -5.81 7.34
N ILE A 46 2.13 -6.46 6.18
CA ILE A 46 1.37 -6.12 4.98
C ILE A 46 0.80 -7.37 4.33
N GLN A 47 -0.30 -7.21 3.59
CA GLN A 47 -0.97 -8.31 2.90
C GLN A 47 -0.94 -8.04 1.40
N MET A 48 -0.47 -9.00 0.61
CA MET A 48 -0.50 -8.96 -0.85
C MET A 48 -1.54 -9.97 -1.35
N SER A 49 -2.64 -9.45 -1.87
CA SER A 49 -3.72 -10.24 -2.46
C SER A 49 -3.41 -10.64 -3.91
N PRO A 50 -4.16 -11.59 -4.51
CA PRO A 50 -3.88 -12.11 -5.85
C PRO A 50 -3.73 -11.03 -6.94
N ASN A 51 -4.50 -9.95 -6.90
CA ASN A 51 -4.39 -8.81 -7.81
C ASN A 51 -3.00 -8.13 -7.75
N ALA A 52 -2.44 -7.93 -6.56
CA ALA A 52 -1.09 -7.40 -6.41
C ALA A 52 -0.03 -8.43 -6.82
N MET A 53 -0.22 -9.70 -6.47
CA MET A 53 0.74 -10.77 -6.81
C MET A 53 0.86 -10.97 -8.33
N LYS A 54 -0.24 -10.87 -9.09
CA LYS A 54 -0.20 -10.85 -10.57
C LYS A 54 0.63 -9.68 -11.11
N SER A 55 0.44 -8.49 -10.55
CA SER A 55 1.24 -7.31 -10.90
C SER A 55 2.74 -7.53 -10.63
N LEU A 56 3.08 -8.05 -9.43
CA LEU A 56 4.45 -8.32 -9.00
C LEU A 56 5.11 -9.46 -9.80
N ARG A 57 4.35 -10.48 -10.21
CA ARG A 57 4.80 -11.52 -11.13
C ARG A 57 5.24 -10.92 -12.46
N GLY A 58 4.48 -9.97 -13.00
CA GLY A 58 4.84 -9.31 -14.25
C GLY A 58 6.13 -8.51 -14.19
N ILE A 59 6.63 -8.12 -13.02
CA ILE A 59 7.98 -7.55 -12.82
C ILE A 59 9.00 -8.55 -12.25
N GLY A 60 8.66 -9.85 -12.19
CA GLY A 60 9.59 -10.93 -11.83
C GLY A 60 9.84 -11.12 -10.33
N LEU A 61 8.93 -10.66 -9.46
CA LEU A 61 9.13 -10.68 -8.01
C LEU A 61 8.34 -11.76 -7.25
N GLU A 62 7.47 -12.51 -7.92
CA GLU A 62 6.58 -13.47 -7.26
C GLU A 62 7.34 -14.52 -6.46
N ASP A 63 8.33 -15.20 -7.06
CA ASP A 63 9.06 -16.29 -6.42
C ASP A 63 9.77 -15.83 -5.14
N ARG A 64 10.49 -14.69 -5.23
CA ARG A 64 11.19 -14.08 -4.08
C ARG A 64 10.23 -13.75 -2.94
N LEU A 65 9.03 -13.26 -3.25
CA LEU A 65 8.03 -12.92 -2.24
C LEU A 65 7.37 -14.16 -1.62
N VAL A 66 7.18 -15.21 -2.41
CA VAL A 66 6.67 -16.52 -1.93
C VAL A 66 7.69 -17.22 -1.03
N GLU A 67 8.98 -17.00 -1.24
CA GLU A 67 10.05 -17.54 -0.40
C GLU A 67 10.08 -16.91 1.00
N THR A 68 9.80 -15.61 1.10
CA THR A 68 9.87 -14.86 2.37
C THR A 68 8.53 -14.79 3.10
N GLY A 69 7.44 -14.62 2.36
CA GLY A 69 6.09 -14.42 2.90
C GLY A 69 5.40 -15.68 3.38
N LEU A 70 4.52 -15.50 4.35
CA LEU A 70 3.58 -16.54 4.74
C LEU A 70 2.43 -16.59 3.73
N GLN A 71 2.13 -17.77 3.19
CA GLN A 71 0.83 -18.09 2.61
C GLN A 71 -0.11 -18.56 3.72
N PRO A 72 -0.96 -17.68 4.28
CA PRO A 72 -1.85 -18.05 5.36
C PRO A 72 -2.80 -19.15 4.92
N LEU A 73 -3.20 -20.02 5.85
CA LEU A 73 -4.22 -21.04 5.59
C LEU A 73 -5.55 -20.38 5.21
N THR A 74 -6.01 -19.46 6.06
CA THR A 74 -7.30 -18.79 5.91
C THR A 74 -7.26 -17.33 6.38
N SER A 75 -8.28 -16.56 5.99
CA SER A 75 -8.65 -15.30 6.62
C SER A 75 -9.84 -15.54 7.53
N LEU A 76 -9.63 -15.43 8.84
CA LEU A 76 -10.65 -15.66 9.86
C LEU A 76 -11.21 -14.34 10.39
N ASN A 77 -12.52 -14.29 10.58
CA ASN A 77 -13.20 -13.28 11.38
C ASN A 77 -13.78 -13.97 12.61
N VAL A 78 -13.47 -13.43 13.78
CA VAL A 78 -13.70 -14.10 15.05
C VAL A 78 -14.35 -13.13 16.04
N ALA A 79 -15.27 -13.61 16.86
CA ALA A 79 -15.84 -12.86 17.97
C ALA A 79 -14.76 -12.55 19.03
N HIS A 80 -14.68 -11.31 19.50
CA HIS A 80 -13.59 -10.87 20.36
C HIS A 80 -13.46 -11.61 21.69
N ASP A 81 -14.55 -12.12 22.25
CA ASP A 81 -14.66 -12.66 23.60
C ASP A 81 -14.61 -14.19 23.60
N THR A 82 -15.47 -14.84 22.81
CA THR A 82 -15.64 -16.30 22.78
C THR A 82 -14.62 -17.01 21.89
N GLY A 83 -14.03 -16.30 20.91
CA GLY A 83 -13.22 -16.96 19.88
C GLY A 83 -14.04 -17.69 18.81
N GLU A 84 -15.35 -17.50 18.76
CA GLU A 84 -16.21 -18.09 17.74
C GLU A 84 -15.87 -17.55 16.34
N VAL A 85 -15.61 -18.45 15.39
CA VAL A 85 -15.40 -18.10 13.98
C VAL A 85 -16.74 -17.70 13.35
N THR A 86 -16.85 -16.43 12.96
CA THR A 86 -18.06 -15.84 12.36
C THR A 86 -18.00 -15.80 10.83
N ASN A 87 -16.81 -15.80 10.26
CA ASN A 87 -16.59 -15.92 8.82
C ASN A 87 -15.18 -16.44 8.52
N GLU A 88 -15.07 -17.26 7.48
CA GLU A 88 -13.82 -17.88 7.06
C GLU A 88 -13.69 -17.82 5.54
N LEU A 89 -12.49 -17.48 5.07
CA LEU A 89 -12.12 -17.53 3.66
C LEU A 89 -10.83 -18.36 3.53
N PRO A 90 -10.86 -19.54 2.89
CA PRO A 90 -9.66 -20.28 2.52
C PRO A 90 -8.76 -19.44 1.61
N LEU A 91 -7.45 -19.40 1.91
CA LEU A 91 -6.50 -18.50 1.23
C LEU A 91 -5.37 -19.18 0.48
N ARG A 92 -4.98 -20.41 0.81
CA ARG A 92 -3.74 -21.00 0.30
C ARG A 92 -3.90 -21.48 -1.15
N ALA A 93 -4.21 -22.77 -1.35
CA ALA A 93 -4.34 -23.33 -2.69
C ALA A 93 -5.55 -22.71 -3.41
N GLU A 94 -6.60 -22.40 -2.66
CA GLU A 94 -7.87 -21.90 -3.18
C GLU A 94 -7.75 -20.53 -3.84
N MET A 95 -6.86 -19.65 -3.37
CA MET A 95 -6.62 -18.37 -4.03
C MET A 95 -5.89 -18.56 -5.36
N PHE A 96 -4.92 -19.46 -5.39
CA PHE A 96 -4.19 -19.77 -6.62
C PHE A 96 -5.12 -20.42 -7.65
N ASP A 97 -5.92 -21.41 -7.24
CA ASP A 97 -6.85 -22.11 -8.13
C ASP A 97 -7.92 -21.17 -8.70
N ARG A 98 -8.41 -20.20 -7.90
CA ARG A 98 -9.48 -19.29 -8.32
C ARG A 98 -8.98 -18.07 -9.09
N TYR A 99 -7.83 -17.50 -8.72
CA TYR A 99 -7.38 -16.20 -9.23
C TYR A 99 -6.02 -16.26 -9.93
N GLY A 100 -5.39 -17.43 -10.00
CA GLY A 100 -4.10 -17.66 -10.65
C GLY A 100 -2.92 -17.00 -9.94
N ALA A 101 -3.05 -16.64 -8.66
CA ALA A 101 -1.98 -16.04 -7.84
C ALA A 101 -2.22 -16.23 -6.33
N PRO A 102 -1.14 -16.27 -5.52
CA PRO A 102 -1.27 -16.50 -4.08
C PRO A 102 -1.76 -15.27 -3.32
N PHE A 103 -2.14 -15.49 -2.06
CA PHE A 103 -2.27 -14.43 -1.05
C PHE A 103 -1.09 -14.54 -0.07
N LEU A 104 -0.41 -13.43 0.23
CA LEU A 104 0.72 -13.40 1.15
C LEU A 104 0.50 -12.45 2.33
N CYS A 105 0.97 -12.86 3.51
CA CYS A 105 1.29 -11.99 4.63
C CYS A 105 2.81 -11.83 4.70
N LEU A 106 3.28 -10.57 4.75
CA LEU A 106 4.69 -10.21 4.61
C LEU A 106 5.07 -9.15 5.64
N HIS A 107 6.35 -9.05 5.98
CA HIS A 107 6.87 -7.81 6.54
C HIS A 107 6.97 -6.76 5.42
N ARG A 108 6.49 -5.53 5.65
CA ARG A 108 6.48 -4.46 4.62
C ARG A 108 7.88 -4.18 4.05
N ALA A 109 8.91 -4.25 4.88
CA ALA A 109 10.28 -4.02 4.41
C ALA A 109 10.77 -5.14 3.48
N ASP A 110 10.31 -6.38 3.64
CA ASP A 110 10.75 -7.48 2.78
C ASP A 110 10.11 -7.34 1.37
N LEU A 111 8.89 -6.82 1.30
CA LEU A 111 8.28 -6.38 0.03
C LEU A 111 9.05 -5.21 -0.59
N HIS A 112 9.42 -4.22 0.21
CA HIS A 112 10.20 -3.07 -0.25
C HIS A 112 11.57 -3.50 -0.79
N ASP A 113 12.27 -4.38 -0.08
CA ASP A 113 13.57 -4.91 -0.50
C ASP A 113 13.47 -5.73 -1.80
N ALA A 114 12.38 -6.48 -1.98
CA ALA A 114 12.11 -7.17 -3.24
C ALA A 114 11.92 -6.18 -4.39
N LEU A 115 11.09 -5.15 -4.21
CA LEU A 115 10.88 -4.10 -5.20
C LEU A 115 12.15 -3.32 -5.52
N HIS A 116 12.93 -2.97 -4.49
CA HIS A 116 14.22 -2.31 -4.63
C HIS A 116 15.19 -3.14 -5.48
N SER A 117 15.18 -4.47 -5.32
CA SER A 117 16.03 -5.35 -6.12
C SER A 117 15.68 -5.43 -7.60
N ALA A 118 14.47 -5.00 -7.99
CA ALA A 118 14.04 -4.95 -9.40
C ALA A 118 14.48 -3.65 -10.11
N VAL A 119 15.06 -2.69 -9.38
CA VAL A 119 15.48 -1.39 -9.92
C VAL A 119 16.99 -1.26 -9.72
N PRO A 120 17.80 -1.10 -10.79
CA PRO A 120 19.24 -0.95 -10.62
C PRO A 120 19.58 0.31 -9.82
N ASP A 121 20.55 0.20 -8.90
CA ASP A 121 20.85 1.24 -7.91
C ASP A 121 21.16 2.62 -8.53
N HIS A 122 21.78 2.65 -9.71
CA HIS A 122 22.12 3.88 -10.42
C HIS A 122 20.90 4.65 -10.97
N HIS A 123 19.70 4.06 -10.96
CA HIS A 123 18.45 4.76 -11.24
C HIS A 123 17.87 5.44 -9.98
N ILE A 124 18.42 5.20 -8.78
CA ILE A 124 17.86 5.65 -7.51
C ILE A 124 18.77 6.69 -6.86
N HIS A 125 18.28 7.93 -6.78
CA HIS A 125 18.94 9.04 -6.12
C HIS A 125 18.37 9.23 -4.72
N ARG A 126 19.10 8.74 -3.71
CA ARG A 126 18.77 8.90 -2.29
C ARG A 126 19.13 10.29 -1.77
N GLY A 127 18.57 10.67 -0.62
CA GLY A 127 18.74 12.01 -0.03
C GLY A 127 18.17 13.15 -0.88
N ALA A 128 17.36 12.85 -1.89
CA ALA A 128 16.83 13.78 -2.87
C ALA A 128 15.39 14.18 -2.50
N ARG A 129 15.25 15.01 -1.46
CA ARG A 129 13.93 15.54 -1.08
C ARG A 129 13.50 16.65 -2.02
N LEU A 130 12.40 16.45 -2.77
CA LEU A 130 11.87 17.46 -3.69
C LEU A 130 11.51 18.76 -2.96
N SER A 131 12.16 19.86 -3.32
CA SER A 131 11.95 21.19 -2.75
C SER A 131 11.17 22.13 -3.68
N GLY A 132 11.21 21.91 -4.99
CA GLY A 132 10.47 22.70 -5.97
C GLY A 132 10.34 22.02 -7.32
N LEU A 133 9.33 22.45 -8.09
CA LEU A 133 9.00 21.91 -9.41
C LEU A 133 8.55 23.06 -10.33
N VAL A 134 9.08 23.12 -11.55
CA VAL A 134 8.66 24.08 -12.58
C VAL A 134 8.37 23.35 -13.89
N GLN A 135 7.15 23.51 -14.41
CA GLN A 135 6.75 22.93 -15.70
C GLN A 135 7.09 23.88 -16.85
N HIS A 136 7.60 23.32 -17.93
CA HIS A 136 7.84 23.97 -19.22
C HIS A 136 7.13 23.21 -20.34
N ASP A 137 7.06 23.83 -21.52
CA ASP A 137 6.45 23.22 -22.71
C ASP A 137 7.14 21.93 -23.15
N ASP A 138 8.41 21.74 -22.81
CA ASP A 138 9.28 20.64 -23.24
C ASP A 138 9.88 19.83 -22.07
N GLY A 139 9.39 19.99 -20.84
CA GLY A 139 9.84 19.20 -19.70
C GLY A 139 9.51 19.82 -18.35
N VAL A 140 10.10 19.26 -17.29
CA VAL A 140 9.93 19.70 -15.90
C VAL A 140 11.29 19.82 -15.25
N GLU A 141 11.55 20.96 -14.61
CA GLU A 141 12.73 21.18 -13.77
C GLU A 141 12.40 20.84 -12.31
N LEU A 142 13.27 20.05 -11.69
CA LEU A 142 13.16 19.57 -10.33
C LEU A 142 14.27 20.19 -9.49
N SER A 143 13.92 20.74 -8.34
CA SER A 143 14.87 21.21 -7.33
C SER A 143 14.78 20.34 -6.08
N PHE A 144 15.93 20.01 -5.49
CA PHE A 144 16.01 19.19 -4.29
C PHE A 144 16.58 19.99 -3.11
N ALA A 145 16.23 19.57 -1.88
CA ALA A 145 16.61 20.26 -0.66
C ALA A 145 18.13 20.30 -0.39
N ASP A 146 18.89 19.41 -1.04
CA ASP A 146 20.35 19.37 -0.96
C ASP A 146 21.04 20.20 -2.06
N GLY A 147 20.27 20.97 -2.83
CA GLY A 147 20.77 21.85 -3.88
C GLY A 147 20.96 21.18 -5.25
N ARG A 148 20.72 19.87 -5.37
CA ARG A 148 20.68 19.21 -6.68
C ARG A 148 19.51 19.73 -7.51
N THR A 149 19.68 19.71 -8.82
CA THR A 149 18.60 19.90 -9.79
C THR A 149 18.58 18.75 -10.79
N ALA A 150 17.42 18.52 -11.38
CA ALA A 150 17.24 17.54 -12.46
C ALA A 150 16.20 18.04 -13.47
N ARG A 151 16.21 17.43 -14.66
CA ARG A 151 15.21 17.70 -15.70
C ARG A 151 14.66 16.38 -16.23
N ALA A 152 13.34 16.30 -16.38
CA ALA A 152 12.66 15.16 -16.97
C ALA A 152 11.55 15.61 -17.93
N ASP A 153 11.16 14.77 -18.88
CA ASP A 153 10.02 15.07 -19.75
C ASP A 153 8.68 14.97 -19.00
N LEU A 154 8.61 14.03 -18.06
CA LEU A 154 7.44 13.72 -17.24
C LEU A 154 7.84 13.47 -15.77
N VAL A 155 6.93 13.76 -14.85
CA VAL A 155 7.11 13.49 -13.42
C VAL A 155 5.95 12.67 -12.87
N ILE A 156 6.30 11.66 -12.09
CA ILE A 156 5.35 10.79 -11.38
C ILE A 156 5.46 11.07 -9.89
N GLY A 157 4.37 11.53 -9.30
CA GLY A 157 4.21 11.68 -7.86
C GLY A 157 3.87 10.35 -7.21
N ALA A 158 4.87 9.74 -6.57
CA ALA A 158 4.75 8.52 -5.76
C ALA A 158 5.23 8.78 -4.32
N ASP A 159 5.16 10.03 -3.88
CA ASP A 159 5.68 10.60 -2.63
C ASP A 159 4.67 10.53 -1.46
N GLY A 160 3.63 9.73 -1.64
CA GLY A 160 2.73 9.28 -0.58
C GLY A 160 1.74 10.33 -0.09
N VAL A 161 1.21 10.12 1.10
CA VAL A 161 0.11 10.90 1.70
C VAL A 161 0.39 12.39 1.96
N HIS A 162 1.65 12.81 1.83
CA HIS A 162 2.14 14.19 1.95
C HIS A 162 2.74 14.68 0.65
N SER A 163 2.20 14.19 -0.47
CA SER A 163 2.75 14.40 -1.80
C SER A 163 2.83 15.88 -2.13
N ARG A 164 4.05 16.35 -2.45
CA ARG A 164 4.27 17.69 -2.98
C ARG A 164 3.89 17.76 -4.46
N VAL A 165 4.00 16.64 -5.17
CA VAL A 165 3.54 16.57 -6.57
C VAL A 165 2.02 16.71 -6.65
N GLN A 166 1.28 16.14 -5.67
CA GLN A 166 -0.17 16.33 -5.55
C GLN A 166 -0.52 17.80 -5.34
N ASP A 167 0.24 18.51 -4.49
CA ASP A 167 0.04 19.95 -4.26
C ASP A 167 0.18 20.76 -5.56
N GLU A 168 1.11 20.39 -6.45
CA GLU A 168 1.27 21.03 -7.77
C GLU A 168 0.13 20.68 -8.76
N VAL A 169 -0.50 19.51 -8.60
CA VAL A 169 -1.54 19.02 -9.51
C VAL A 169 -2.92 19.60 -9.17
N ILE A 170 -3.29 19.64 -7.89
CA ILE A 170 -4.62 20.10 -7.44
C ILE A 170 -4.62 21.01 -6.22
N GLY A 171 -3.46 21.34 -5.65
CA GLY A 171 -3.33 22.06 -4.39
C GLY A 171 -3.52 21.17 -3.15
N PRO A 172 -3.18 21.66 -1.94
CA PRO A 172 -3.20 20.84 -0.73
C PRO A 172 -4.58 20.26 -0.38
N VAL A 173 -4.62 18.95 -0.08
CA VAL A 173 -5.85 18.26 0.34
C VAL A 173 -5.77 17.87 1.82
N ASN A 174 -6.60 18.53 2.62
CA ASN A 174 -6.67 18.28 4.06
C ASN A 174 -7.36 16.94 4.37
N PRO A 175 -6.75 16.07 5.19
CA PRO A 175 -7.40 14.86 5.66
C PRO A 175 -8.52 15.16 6.66
N VAL A 176 -9.54 14.30 6.66
CA VAL A 176 -10.60 14.26 7.67
C VAL A 176 -10.23 13.24 8.74
N LYS A 177 -10.22 13.68 10.00
CA LYS A 177 -9.98 12.83 11.17
C LYS A 177 -11.21 11.95 11.43
N THR A 178 -11.01 10.64 11.57
CA THR A 178 -12.12 9.69 11.80
C THR A 178 -12.48 9.46 13.28
N GLY A 179 -11.71 10.03 14.22
CA GLY A 179 -11.85 9.71 15.65
C GLY A 179 -11.38 8.30 16.03
N ARG A 180 -10.56 7.68 15.17
CA ARG A 180 -10.03 6.33 15.37
C ARG A 180 -8.51 6.31 15.26
N VAL A 181 -7.91 5.41 16.01
CA VAL A 181 -6.46 5.17 16.03
C VAL A 181 -6.20 3.70 15.77
N ALA A 182 -5.14 3.43 15.02
CA ALA A 182 -4.56 2.10 14.88
C ALA A 182 -3.26 2.02 15.68
N TYR A 183 -3.17 1.04 16.57
CA TYR A 183 -1.92 0.61 17.17
C TYR A 183 -1.38 -0.56 16.38
N ARG A 184 -0.07 -0.62 16.20
CA ARG A 184 0.60 -1.78 15.59
C ARG A 184 1.87 -2.14 16.32
N ALA A 185 2.20 -3.41 16.26
CA ALA A 185 3.53 -3.90 16.58
C ALA A 185 3.90 -5.04 15.63
N THR A 186 5.19 -5.13 15.36
CA THR A 186 5.83 -6.31 14.78
C THR A 186 6.94 -6.73 15.72
N TYR A 187 7.00 -8.01 16.09
CA TYR A 187 8.00 -8.50 17.04
C TYR A 187 8.28 -10.00 16.88
N PRO A 188 9.42 -10.51 17.39
CA PRO A 188 9.75 -11.93 17.30
C PRO A 188 8.71 -12.82 17.98
N ALA A 189 8.24 -13.86 17.27
CA ALA A 189 7.26 -14.82 17.78
C ALA A 189 7.72 -15.54 19.06
N ALA A 190 9.03 -15.64 19.30
CA ALA A 190 9.61 -16.20 20.52
C ALA A 190 9.13 -15.49 21.80
N LEU A 191 8.73 -14.21 21.71
CA LEU A 191 8.19 -13.46 22.85
C LEU A 191 6.80 -13.94 23.28
N LEU A 192 6.10 -14.73 22.47
CA LEU A 192 4.83 -15.35 22.82
C LEU A 192 4.98 -16.54 23.80
N GLY A 193 6.20 -16.98 24.10
CA GLY A 193 6.45 -18.12 24.98
C GLY A 193 5.89 -19.41 24.38
N ASP A 194 4.98 -20.07 25.08
CA ASP A 194 4.35 -21.33 24.64
C ASP A 194 3.13 -21.12 23.74
N LEU A 195 2.63 -19.88 23.61
CA LEU A 195 1.49 -19.60 22.75
C LEU A 195 1.89 -19.80 21.27
N ARG A 196 1.10 -20.59 20.55
CA ARG A 196 1.23 -20.81 19.11
C ARG A 196 -0.05 -20.33 18.43
N LEU A 197 0.08 -19.30 17.60
CA LEU A 197 -1.04 -18.80 16.83
C LEU A 197 -1.30 -19.75 15.66
N ASN A 198 -2.54 -19.75 15.15
CA ASN A 198 -2.82 -20.43 13.90
C ASN A 198 -2.03 -19.78 12.74
N GLN A 199 -1.85 -20.50 11.63
CA GLN A 199 -1.23 -19.94 10.42
C GLN A 199 -2.24 -19.14 9.56
N SER A 200 -3.26 -18.56 10.18
CA SER A 200 -4.26 -17.75 9.50
C SER A 200 -4.04 -16.28 9.81
N ARG A 201 -4.66 -15.43 8.99
CA ARG A 201 -4.82 -14.02 9.31
C ARG A 201 -6.15 -13.84 10.02
N THR A 202 -6.11 -13.52 11.31
CA THR A 202 -7.30 -13.52 12.16
C THR A 202 -7.66 -12.12 12.58
N LYS A 203 -8.90 -11.71 12.29
CA LYS A 203 -9.49 -10.44 12.73
C LYS A 203 -10.50 -10.68 13.84
N TRP A 204 -10.21 -10.17 15.03
CA TRP A 204 -11.05 -10.27 16.22
C TRP A 204 -11.93 -9.03 16.33
N TRP A 205 -13.25 -9.22 16.28
CA TRP A 205 -14.23 -8.15 16.24
C TRP A 205 -14.85 -7.89 17.61
N GLY A 206 -14.56 -6.72 18.16
CA GLY A 206 -15.25 -6.16 19.33
C GLY A 206 -16.45 -5.28 18.94
N PRO A 207 -17.17 -4.74 19.94
CA PRO A 207 -18.33 -3.87 19.69
C PRO A 207 -17.99 -2.58 18.93
N ASP A 208 -16.89 -1.91 19.29
CA ASP A 208 -16.45 -0.62 18.74
C ASP A 208 -15.04 -0.67 18.11
N ARG A 209 -14.28 -1.72 18.42
CA ARG A 209 -12.86 -1.91 18.09
C ARG A 209 -12.57 -3.29 17.54
N HIS A 210 -11.41 -3.45 16.91
CA HIS A 210 -10.94 -4.75 16.46
C HIS A 210 -9.41 -4.83 16.47
N ILE A 211 -8.89 -6.05 16.35
CA ILE A 211 -7.48 -6.33 16.13
C ILE A 211 -7.31 -7.40 15.05
N VAL A 212 -6.36 -7.21 14.14
CA VAL A 212 -5.91 -8.24 13.20
C VAL A 212 -4.54 -8.74 13.62
N ILE A 213 -4.35 -10.06 13.60
CA ILE A 213 -3.12 -10.75 14.03
C ILE A 213 -2.72 -11.74 12.93
N TYR A 214 -1.43 -11.80 12.59
CA TYR A 214 -0.86 -12.80 11.69
C TYR A 214 0.67 -12.86 11.80
N TYR A 215 1.26 -13.96 11.36
CA TYR A 215 2.70 -14.04 11.11
C TYR A 215 3.07 -13.37 9.79
N THR A 216 4.21 -12.68 9.76
CA THR A 216 4.71 -11.93 8.59
C THR A 216 5.73 -12.68 7.76
N THR A 217 6.20 -13.84 8.23
CA THR A 217 7.24 -14.64 7.60
C THR A 217 6.82 -16.09 7.44
N LYS A 218 7.33 -16.76 6.40
CA LYS A 218 7.16 -18.20 6.20
C LYS A 218 7.68 -19.05 7.36
N ALA A 219 8.71 -18.55 8.06
CA ALA A 219 9.31 -19.20 9.23
C ALA A 219 8.45 -19.12 10.50
N LEU A 220 7.38 -18.32 10.49
CA LEU A 220 6.49 -18.10 11.64
C LEU A 220 7.24 -17.52 12.86
N ASP A 221 8.32 -16.80 12.62
CA ASP A 221 9.22 -16.26 13.64
C ASP A 221 8.99 -14.77 13.94
N GLU A 222 8.07 -14.12 13.22
CA GLU A 222 7.71 -12.72 13.40
C GLU A 222 6.18 -12.56 13.38
N VAL A 223 5.65 -11.91 14.41
CA VAL A 223 4.21 -11.69 14.61
C VAL A 223 3.91 -10.22 14.41
N TYR A 224 2.80 -9.95 13.74
CA TYR A 224 2.26 -8.62 13.57
C TYR A 224 0.84 -8.54 14.12
N PHE A 225 0.52 -7.40 14.72
CA PHE A 225 -0.87 -6.99 14.89
C PHE A 225 -1.13 -5.54 14.50
N CYS A 226 -2.38 -5.25 14.16
CA CYS A 226 -2.90 -3.91 14.00
C CYS A 226 -4.29 -3.80 14.63
N THR A 227 -4.53 -2.75 15.39
CA THR A 227 -5.83 -2.45 15.98
C THR A 227 -6.57 -1.39 15.18
N ASN A 228 -7.84 -1.21 15.53
CA ASN A 228 -8.60 -0.01 15.28
C ASN A 228 -9.51 0.19 16.49
N GLN A 229 -9.38 1.32 17.17
CA GLN A 229 -10.21 1.69 18.31
C GLN A 229 -10.57 3.19 18.28
N PRO A 230 -11.70 3.58 18.88
CA PRO A 230 -11.98 4.98 19.15
C PRO A 230 -10.92 5.57 20.09
N GLU A 231 -10.39 6.74 19.75
CA GLU A 231 -9.48 7.51 20.61
C GLU A 231 -9.56 8.98 20.19
N ASP A 232 -9.36 9.91 21.12
CA ASP A 232 -9.20 11.32 20.74
C ASP A 232 -7.94 11.46 19.86
N VAL A 233 -8.11 12.10 18.71
CA VAL A 233 -7.08 12.34 17.70
C VAL A 233 -6.72 13.82 17.60
N SER A 234 -7.07 14.63 18.61
CA SER A 234 -6.66 16.03 18.75
C SER A 234 -5.13 16.17 18.72
N TRP A 235 -4.40 15.21 19.30
CA TRP A 235 -2.93 15.13 19.29
C TRP A 235 -2.32 14.92 17.89
N SER A 236 -3.09 14.37 16.94
CA SER A 236 -2.53 14.01 15.64
C SER A 236 -2.28 15.25 14.77
N THR A 237 -1.02 15.41 14.37
CA THR A 237 -0.62 16.27 13.25
C THR A 237 -0.54 15.43 11.98
N PRO A 238 -0.59 16.05 10.78
CA PRO A 238 -0.42 15.33 9.53
C PRO A 238 0.84 14.45 9.51
N GLU A 239 1.94 14.88 10.14
CA GLU A 239 3.25 14.22 10.06
C GLU A 239 3.42 12.96 10.95
N SER A 240 2.46 12.62 11.81
CA SER A 240 2.67 11.61 12.87
C SER A 240 2.21 10.20 12.46
N TRP A 241 3.02 9.53 11.62
CA TRP A 241 2.79 8.14 11.17
C TRP A 241 3.44 7.04 12.03
N SER A 242 4.24 7.45 13.02
CA SER A 242 5.06 6.52 13.81
C SER A 242 5.19 6.90 15.29
N ALA A 243 4.25 7.71 15.81
CA ALA A 243 4.22 8.02 17.24
C ALA A 243 4.25 6.74 18.07
N GLU A 244 5.07 6.74 19.11
CA GLU A 244 5.05 5.67 20.10
C GLU A 244 3.71 5.69 20.82
N GLY A 245 3.08 4.52 20.92
CA GLY A 245 1.81 4.35 21.61
C GLY A 245 2.03 3.90 23.05
N ASP A 246 1.08 4.19 23.92
CA ASP A 246 1.07 3.67 25.29
C ASP A 246 0.57 2.22 25.26
N LEU A 247 1.48 1.28 25.57
CA LEU A 247 1.19 -0.15 25.59
C LEU A 247 0.27 -0.53 26.76
N ASP A 248 0.39 0.12 27.91
CA ASP A 248 -0.43 -0.21 29.08
C ASP A 248 -1.87 0.29 28.89
N TYR A 249 -2.02 1.48 28.28
CA TYR A 249 -3.30 1.92 27.75
C TYR A 249 -3.89 0.88 26.79
N LEU A 250 -3.13 0.41 25.81
CA LEU A 250 -3.61 -0.59 24.85
C LEU A 250 -4.03 -1.91 25.53
N LYS A 251 -3.28 -2.39 26.53
CA LYS A 251 -3.65 -3.59 27.30
C LYS A 251 -4.98 -3.39 28.02
N ALA A 252 -5.21 -2.21 28.63
CA ALA A 252 -6.46 -1.89 29.31
C ALA A 252 -7.64 -1.88 28.32
N GLU A 253 -7.46 -1.24 27.16
CA GLU A 253 -8.46 -1.15 26.10
C GLU A 253 -8.88 -2.51 25.50
N PHE A 254 -8.04 -3.54 25.66
CA PHE A 254 -8.30 -4.92 25.19
C PHE A 254 -8.47 -5.93 26.33
N ALA A 255 -8.66 -5.49 27.57
CA ALA A 255 -8.72 -6.37 28.76
C ALA A 255 -9.86 -7.42 28.73
N HIS A 256 -10.92 -7.15 27.95
CA HIS A 256 -12.08 -8.03 27.78
C HIS A 256 -12.04 -8.88 26.49
N PHE A 257 -10.95 -8.81 25.72
CA PHE A 257 -10.76 -9.68 24.56
C PHE A 257 -10.29 -11.08 25.00
N HIS A 258 -10.42 -12.03 24.08
CA HIS A 258 -10.02 -13.42 24.20
C HIS A 258 -8.59 -13.54 24.76
N PRO A 259 -8.27 -14.55 25.61
CA PRO A 259 -6.94 -14.73 26.19
C PRO A 259 -5.79 -14.68 25.18
N GLU A 260 -5.98 -15.20 23.96
CA GLU A 260 -4.99 -15.14 22.88
C GLU A 260 -4.64 -13.69 22.48
N VAL A 261 -5.65 -12.84 22.28
CA VAL A 261 -5.46 -11.42 21.94
C VAL A 261 -4.70 -10.70 23.04
N ARG A 262 -5.07 -10.93 24.30
CA ARG A 262 -4.43 -10.31 25.46
C ARG A 262 -2.95 -10.73 25.56
N ALA A 263 -2.66 -12.01 25.33
CA ALA A 263 -1.29 -12.52 25.33
C ALA A 263 -0.44 -11.92 24.19
N VAL A 264 -1.00 -11.79 22.98
CA VAL A 264 -0.33 -11.15 21.83
C VAL A 264 -0.02 -9.67 22.09
N ILE A 265 -0.95 -8.92 22.70
CA ILE A 265 -0.67 -7.52 23.08
C ILE A 265 0.38 -7.45 24.18
N ALA A 266 0.28 -8.31 25.21
CA ALA A 266 1.19 -8.30 26.34
C ALA A 266 2.64 -8.66 25.97
N ALA A 267 2.85 -9.49 24.95
CA ALA A 267 4.17 -9.89 24.46
C ALA A 267 4.90 -8.81 23.64
N ALA A 268 4.18 -7.77 23.18
CA ALA A 268 4.78 -6.72 22.37
C ALA A 268 5.75 -5.88 23.20
N PRO A 269 7.00 -5.66 22.74
CA PRO A 269 7.96 -4.83 23.46
C PRO A 269 7.60 -3.35 23.42
N LYS A 270 6.97 -2.91 22.33
CA LYS A 270 6.49 -1.54 22.11
C LYS A 270 5.41 -1.54 21.03
N VAL A 271 4.63 -0.48 20.99
CA VAL A 271 3.61 -0.25 19.97
C VAL A 271 3.81 1.13 19.35
N HIS A 272 3.49 1.25 18.07
CA HIS A 272 3.35 2.54 17.41
C HIS A 272 1.87 2.78 17.10
N LYS A 273 1.46 4.04 17.07
CA LYS A 273 0.08 4.42 16.75
C LYS A 273 0.00 5.51 15.69
N TRP A 274 -1.09 5.51 14.93
CA TRP A 274 -1.41 6.58 13.99
C TRP A 274 -2.92 6.85 13.97
N ALA A 275 -3.27 8.11 13.73
CA ALA A 275 -4.65 8.49 13.52
C ALA A 275 -5.14 7.96 12.16
N MET A 276 -6.35 7.40 12.14
CA MET A 276 -7.02 7.02 10.90
C MET A 276 -7.60 8.27 10.25
N LEU A 277 -7.04 8.61 9.08
CA LEU A 277 -7.40 9.78 8.31
C LEU A 277 -8.00 9.32 6.98
N VAL A 278 -9.07 9.98 6.55
CA VAL A 278 -9.68 9.76 5.24
C VAL A 278 -9.55 11.01 4.39
N ARG A 279 -9.55 10.82 3.08
CA ARG A 279 -9.63 11.89 2.09
C ARG A 279 -10.69 11.49 1.07
N ASP A 280 -11.38 12.48 0.53
CA ASP A 280 -12.26 12.24 -0.60
C ASP A 280 -11.43 11.89 -1.84
N PRO A 281 -11.98 11.10 -2.78
CA PRO A 281 -11.35 10.85 -4.06
C PRO A 281 -10.96 12.16 -4.76
N LEU A 282 -9.73 12.23 -5.29
CA LEU A 282 -9.26 13.44 -5.96
C LEU A 282 -10.02 13.72 -7.25
N PRO A 283 -10.22 14.99 -7.63
CA PRO A 283 -10.93 15.35 -8.86
C PRO A 283 -10.16 15.02 -10.13
N THR A 284 -8.82 14.99 -10.10
CA THR A 284 -7.94 14.52 -11.17
C THR A 284 -6.64 13.98 -10.60
N TRP A 285 -5.96 13.11 -11.34
CA TRP A 285 -4.67 12.51 -10.96
C TRP A 285 -3.50 13.07 -11.76
N HIS A 286 -3.73 14.02 -12.67
CA HIS A 286 -2.66 14.56 -13.51
C HIS A 286 -2.90 16.03 -13.86
N ALA A 287 -1.82 16.76 -14.11
CA ALA A 287 -1.86 18.13 -14.62
C ALA A 287 -0.59 18.40 -15.44
N GLY A 288 -0.75 18.81 -16.69
CA GLY A 288 0.37 19.03 -17.61
C GLY A 288 1.25 17.78 -17.75
N ARG A 289 2.49 17.87 -17.29
CA ARG A 289 3.52 16.81 -17.35
C ARG A 289 3.62 15.99 -16.05
N LEU A 290 2.70 16.20 -15.11
CA LEU A 290 2.68 15.55 -13.80
C LEU A 290 1.55 14.53 -13.72
N VAL A 291 1.81 13.37 -13.14
CA VAL A 291 0.81 12.33 -12.85
C VAL A 291 1.05 11.71 -11.48
N LEU A 292 -0.01 11.32 -10.78
CA LEU A 292 0.04 10.77 -9.42
C LEU A 292 -0.25 9.26 -9.42
N LEU A 293 0.32 8.55 -8.45
CA LEU A 293 -0.04 7.16 -8.15
C LEU A 293 0.01 6.84 -6.64
N GLY A 294 -0.69 5.77 -6.25
CA GLY A 294 -0.71 5.29 -4.87
C GLY A 294 -1.27 6.29 -3.87
N ASP A 295 -0.66 6.36 -2.69
CA ASP A 295 -1.08 7.21 -1.58
C ASP A 295 -1.03 8.72 -1.89
N ALA A 296 -0.36 9.13 -2.97
CA ALA A 296 -0.42 10.51 -3.46
C ALA A 296 -1.79 10.84 -4.11
N CYS A 297 -2.57 9.84 -4.52
CA CYS A 297 -3.90 10.03 -5.11
C CYS A 297 -5.06 9.37 -4.37
N HIS A 298 -4.87 8.20 -3.75
CA HIS A 298 -5.98 7.48 -3.08
C HIS A 298 -5.57 6.84 -1.74
N PRO A 299 -5.06 7.64 -0.78
CA PRO A 299 -4.76 7.11 0.54
C PRO A 299 -6.03 6.57 1.19
N MET A 300 -5.97 5.33 1.67
CA MET A 300 -7.14 4.62 2.18
C MET A 300 -6.89 3.95 3.54
N LEU A 301 -7.97 3.73 4.30
CA LEU A 301 -7.87 3.03 5.57
C LEU A 301 -7.46 1.56 5.36
N PRO A 302 -6.76 0.94 6.33
CA PRO A 302 -6.18 -0.39 6.14
C PRO A 302 -7.21 -1.54 6.22
N HIS A 303 -8.51 -1.26 6.30
CA HIS A 303 -9.53 -2.27 6.60
C HIS A 303 -9.70 -3.35 5.53
N MET A 304 -9.44 -3.02 4.26
CA MET A 304 -9.39 -3.98 3.15
C MET A 304 -7.99 -4.57 2.92
N ALA A 305 -6.96 -4.01 3.55
CA ALA A 305 -5.56 -4.29 3.26
C ALA A 305 -5.19 -4.13 1.76
N GLN A 306 -5.81 -3.17 1.06
CA GLN A 306 -5.63 -2.96 -0.39
C GLN A 306 -4.84 -1.70 -0.78
N GLY A 307 -4.45 -0.81 0.14
CA GLY A 307 -3.74 0.43 -0.23
C GLY A 307 -2.47 0.19 -1.06
N ALA A 308 -1.61 -0.72 -0.59
CA ALA A 308 -0.41 -1.10 -1.34
C ALA A 308 -0.72 -1.92 -2.60
N SER A 309 -1.71 -2.82 -2.56
CA SER A 309 -2.14 -3.58 -3.75
C SER A 309 -2.64 -2.64 -4.86
N CYS A 310 -3.47 -1.66 -4.51
CA CYS A 310 -3.99 -0.63 -5.40
C CYS A 310 -2.85 0.23 -5.98
N THR A 311 -1.90 0.63 -5.12
CA THR A 311 -0.68 1.36 -5.54
C THR A 311 0.16 0.56 -6.56
N ILE A 312 0.27 -0.75 -6.38
CA ILE A 312 0.99 -1.65 -7.30
C ILE A 312 0.23 -1.79 -8.62
N GLU A 313 -1.10 -1.89 -8.58
CA GLU A 313 -1.95 -1.89 -9.79
C GLU A 313 -1.75 -0.60 -10.59
N ASP A 314 -1.73 0.56 -9.93
CA ASP A 314 -1.52 1.86 -10.60
C ASP A 314 -0.20 1.92 -11.35
N ALA A 315 0.89 1.51 -10.68
CA ALA A 315 2.23 1.54 -11.22
C ALA A 315 2.32 0.73 -12.53
N VAL A 316 1.68 -0.44 -12.56
CA VAL A 316 1.63 -1.28 -13.77
C VAL A 316 0.77 -0.64 -14.86
N VAL A 317 -0.44 -0.17 -14.53
CA VAL A 317 -1.34 0.43 -15.53
C VAL A 317 -0.77 1.72 -16.11
N LEU A 318 -0.15 2.57 -15.29
CA LEU A 318 0.51 3.79 -15.76
C LEU A 318 1.68 3.48 -16.69
N ALA A 319 2.52 2.50 -16.34
CA ALA A 319 3.63 2.07 -17.20
C ALA A 319 3.12 1.53 -18.55
N ARG A 320 2.02 0.76 -18.55
CA ARG A 320 1.37 0.27 -19.78
C ARG A 320 0.79 1.41 -20.61
N ALA A 321 0.11 2.37 -19.99
CA ALA A 321 -0.45 3.53 -20.69
C ALA A 321 0.64 4.35 -21.36
N LEU A 322 1.75 4.63 -20.66
CA LEU A 322 2.88 5.38 -21.22
C LEU A 322 3.60 4.63 -22.36
N ALA A 323 3.59 3.30 -22.34
CA ALA A 323 4.12 2.49 -23.44
C ALA A 323 3.17 2.41 -24.65
N ALA A 324 1.86 2.44 -24.41
CA ALA A 324 0.85 2.29 -25.45
C ALA A 324 0.60 3.59 -26.24
N PHE A 325 0.63 4.75 -25.57
CA PHE A 325 0.27 6.02 -26.19
C PHE A 325 1.48 6.95 -26.37
N SER A 326 1.64 7.48 -27.58
CA SER A 326 2.74 8.41 -27.89
C SER A 326 2.55 9.79 -27.24
N ASP A 327 1.30 10.23 -27.05
CA ASP A 327 0.99 11.45 -26.30
C ASP A 327 0.84 11.12 -24.81
N HIS A 328 1.59 11.82 -23.95
CA HIS A 328 1.51 11.62 -22.51
C HIS A 328 0.16 12.05 -21.94
N ARG A 329 -0.49 13.05 -22.56
CA ARG A 329 -1.82 13.52 -22.12
C ARG A 329 -2.87 12.43 -22.29
N GLU A 330 -2.81 11.73 -23.42
CA GLU A 330 -3.65 10.57 -23.70
C GLU A 330 -3.35 9.43 -22.73
N ALA A 331 -2.07 9.09 -22.54
CA ALA A 331 -1.64 8.08 -21.56
C ALA A 331 -2.17 8.38 -20.14
N PHE A 332 -2.05 9.62 -19.67
CA PHE A 332 -2.50 10.03 -18.35
C PHE A 332 -4.03 9.97 -18.22
N ALA A 333 -4.76 10.42 -19.24
CA ALA A 333 -6.23 10.37 -19.26
C ALA A 333 -6.75 8.92 -19.22
N HIS A 334 -6.15 8.03 -20.00
CA HIS A 334 -6.51 6.60 -20.00
C HIS A 334 -6.17 5.91 -18.68
N TYR A 335 -4.98 6.19 -18.14
CA TYR A 335 -4.59 5.70 -16.81
C TYR A 335 -5.59 6.15 -15.73
N GLU A 336 -5.94 7.44 -15.68
CA GLU A 336 -6.91 7.96 -14.71
C GLU A 336 -8.28 7.31 -14.91
N ALA A 337 -8.77 7.23 -16.16
CA ALA A 337 -10.08 6.66 -16.46
C ALA A 337 -10.21 5.19 -16.03
N VAL A 338 -9.15 4.40 -16.17
CA VAL A 338 -9.13 2.98 -15.78
C VAL A 338 -8.98 2.81 -14.27
N ARG A 339 -8.11 3.60 -13.63
CA ARG A 339 -7.68 3.35 -12.25
C ARG A 339 -8.53 4.07 -11.22
N LYS A 340 -8.96 5.29 -11.50
CA LYS A 340 -9.64 6.15 -10.53
C LYS A 340 -10.98 5.58 -10.05
N PRO A 341 -11.88 5.07 -10.91
CA PRO A 341 -13.14 4.50 -10.43
C PRO A 341 -12.91 3.36 -9.43
N ARG A 342 -12.01 2.44 -9.79
CA ARG A 342 -11.64 1.28 -8.97
C ARG A 342 -10.96 1.67 -7.65
N ALA A 343 -9.97 2.56 -7.69
CA ALA A 343 -9.27 3.00 -6.49
C ALA A 343 -10.20 3.77 -5.54
N SER A 344 -11.12 4.58 -6.09
CA SER A 344 -12.14 5.30 -5.31
C SER A 344 -13.13 4.34 -4.65
N GLU A 345 -13.59 3.31 -5.37
CA GLU A 345 -14.44 2.27 -4.79
C GLU A 345 -13.75 1.54 -3.64
N MET A 346 -12.48 1.17 -3.79
CA MET A 346 -11.68 0.58 -2.70
C MET A 346 -11.51 1.53 -1.52
N GLN A 347 -11.28 2.82 -1.76
CA GLN A 347 -11.14 3.83 -0.71
C GLN A 347 -12.44 3.96 0.10
N LEU A 348 -13.59 3.98 -0.58
CA LEU A 348 -14.91 4.04 0.03
C LEU A 348 -15.21 2.76 0.83
N GLU A 349 -15.01 1.58 0.26
CA GLU A 349 -15.24 0.30 0.95
C GLU A 349 -14.31 0.14 2.17
N ALA A 350 -13.05 0.57 2.05
CA ALA A 350 -12.12 0.60 3.17
C ALA A 350 -12.59 1.53 4.29
N SER A 351 -13.23 2.66 3.98
CA SER A 351 -13.73 3.59 5.00
C SER A 351 -14.84 2.97 5.88
N GLN A 352 -15.63 2.04 5.35
CA GLN A 352 -16.78 1.46 6.04
C GLN A 352 -16.42 0.43 7.12
N ASN A 353 -15.20 -0.13 7.09
CA ASN A 353 -14.75 -1.20 8.01
C ASN A 353 -15.71 -2.40 8.10
N LYS A 354 -16.27 -2.82 6.95
CA LYS A 354 -17.16 -4.00 6.86
C LYS A 354 -16.61 -5.13 6.00
N TRP A 355 -15.52 -4.88 5.27
CA TRP A 355 -14.91 -5.83 4.35
C TRP A 355 -14.70 -7.20 5.00
N MET A 356 -15.25 -8.25 4.36
CA MET A 356 -15.16 -9.65 4.79
C MET A 356 -15.67 -9.94 6.21
N ARG A 357 -16.35 -9.00 6.88
CA ARG A 357 -16.97 -9.25 8.20
C ARG A 357 -18.08 -10.30 8.10
N ARG A 358 -18.74 -10.36 6.94
CA ARG A 358 -19.64 -11.43 6.52
C ARG A 358 -19.09 -12.07 5.27
N ARG A 359 -19.69 -13.17 4.82
CA ARG A 359 -19.36 -13.77 3.52
C ARG A 359 -19.56 -12.73 2.41
N THR A 360 -18.47 -12.40 1.74
CA THR A 360 -18.41 -11.43 0.64
C THR A 360 -17.65 -12.08 -0.51
N ASP A 361 -18.05 -11.81 -1.75
CA ASP A 361 -17.27 -12.26 -2.92
C ASP A 361 -16.14 -11.25 -3.21
N PRO A 362 -14.86 -11.62 -3.03
CA PRO A 362 -13.75 -10.69 -3.24
C PRO A 362 -13.31 -10.63 -4.70
N SER A 363 -14.04 -11.26 -5.64
CA SER A 363 -13.58 -11.45 -7.02
C SER A 363 -13.33 -10.16 -7.79
N TRP A 364 -14.12 -9.11 -7.54
CA TRP A 364 -13.86 -7.81 -8.16
C TRP A 364 -12.50 -7.23 -7.70
N VAL A 365 -12.05 -7.51 -6.48
CA VAL A 365 -10.72 -7.10 -5.99
C VAL A 365 -9.66 -8.07 -6.49
N TYR A 366 -9.73 -9.35 -6.10
CA TYR A 366 -8.66 -10.34 -6.29
C TYR A 366 -8.53 -10.82 -7.74
N GLY A 367 -9.63 -10.79 -8.51
CA GLY A 367 -9.67 -11.19 -9.91
C GLY A 367 -9.02 -10.18 -10.86
N TYR A 368 -8.82 -8.93 -10.44
CA TYR A 368 -8.23 -7.90 -11.30
C TYR A 368 -6.78 -8.20 -11.68
N ASP A 369 -6.43 -7.94 -12.93
CA ASP A 369 -5.08 -8.08 -13.46
C ASP A 369 -4.65 -6.79 -14.16
N ALA A 370 -3.71 -6.08 -13.54
CA ALA A 370 -3.21 -4.81 -14.04
C ALA A 370 -2.43 -4.94 -15.37
N TRP A 371 -1.94 -6.13 -15.71
CA TRP A 371 -1.23 -6.37 -16.97
C TRP A 371 -2.15 -6.60 -18.16
N SER A 372 -3.38 -7.07 -17.92
CA SER A 372 -4.33 -7.39 -18.99
C SER A 372 -5.57 -6.48 -19.01
N THR A 373 -5.80 -5.65 -17.99
CA THR A 373 -6.92 -4.70 -18.01
C THR A 373 -6.87 -3.83 -19.28
N PRO A 374 -8.00 -3.58 -19.96
CA PRO A 374 -8.07 -2.62 -21.06
C PRO A 374 -7.60 -1.23 -20.59
N LEU A 375 -6.89 -0.51 -21.48
CA LEU A 375 -6.49 0.88 -21.25
C LEU A 375 -7.53 1.87 -21.77
N GLU A 376 -8.37 1.42 -22.69
CA GLU A 376 -9.55 2.14 -23.13
C GLU A 376 -10.73 1.66 -22.28
N PRO A 377 -11.48 2.56 -21.64
CA PRO A 377 -12.72 2.17 -20.99
C PRO A 377 -13.63 1.48 -22.01
N GLU A 378 -14.29 0.39 -21.64
CA GLU A 378 -15.37 -0.15 -22.48
C GLU A 378 -16.42 0.95 -22.63
N THR A 379 -16.55 1.50 -23.84
CA THR A 379 -17.70 2.31 -24.19
C THR A 379 -18.91 1.39 -24.06
N GLU A 380 -19.71 1.58 -23.02
CA GLU A 380 -21.06 1.02 -22.99
C GLU A 380 -21.72 1.47 -24.31
N LEU A 381 -21.95 0.50 -25.20
CA LEU A 381 -22.77 0.69 -26.39
C LEU A 381 -24.17 1.04 -25.87
N ALA A 382 -24.48 2.33 -25.87
CA ALA A 382 -25.79 2.88 -25.55
C ALA A 382 -26.85 2.47 -26.58
#